data_AF-A0A268ELD8-F1
#
_entry.id   AF-A0A268ELD8-F1
#
_cell.length_a   1.000
_cell.length_b   1.000
_cell.length_c   1.000
_cell.angle_alpha   90.00
_cell.angle_beta   90.00
_cell.angle_gamma   90.00
#
_symmetry.space_group_name_H-M   'P 1'
#
loop_
_entity.id
_entity.type
_entity.pdbx_description
1 polymer ?
#
loop_
_entity_poly.entity_id
_entity_poly.type
_entity_poly.pdbx_seq_one_letter_code
_entity_poly.pdbx_strand_id
1 'polypeptide(L)' 'MQVIQKLTVVSNPTRIFEVGTEMNGREIIEIKQVGDENISEFWVVDENEKIIVSIENCPVIVEWQEVAED' A
#
# COMPACT_ATOMS: atom_id res chain seq x y z
N MET A 1 15.10 -3.68 7.38
CA MET A 1 14.06 -2.75 6.87
C MET A 1 12.64 -3.25 7.20
N GLN A 2 11.69 -2.36 7.49
CA GLN A 2 10.25 -2.71 7.55
C GLN A 2 9.53 -2.23 6.30
N VAL A 3 8.75 -3.09 5.67
CA VAL A 3 7.96 -2.78 4.47
C VAL A 3 6.49 -3.10 4.71
N ILE A 4 5.58 -2.38 4.05
CA ILE A 4 4.15 -2.69 4.09
C ILE A 4 3.90 -3.86 3.13
N GLN A 5 3.52 -5.02 3.68
CA GLN A 5 3.17 -6.20 2.88
C GLN A 5 1.72 -6.12 2.40
N LYS A 6 0.83 -5.60 3.24
CA LYS A 6 -0.60 -5.52 2.95
C LYS A 6 -1.26 -4.33 3.62
N LEU A 7 -2.17 -3.71 2.87
CA LEU A 7 -2.99 -2.57 3.31
C LEU A 7 -4.46 -2.94 3.13
N THR A 8 -5.20 -2.96 4.24
CA THR A 8 -6.65 -3.17 4.22
C THR A 8 -7.35 -1.85 4.50
N VAL A 9 -8.09 -1.34 3.52
CA VAL A 9 -8.95 -0.16 3.68
C VAL A 9 -10.27 -0.60 4.29
N VAL A 10 -10.58 -0.07 5.48
CA VAL A 10 -11.79 -0.42 6.23
C VAL A 10 -13.00 0.27 5.60
N SER A 11 -13.58 -0.39 4.62
CA SER A 11 -14.73 0.06 3.82
C SER A 11 -15.74 -1.07 3.58
N ASN A 12 -16.86 -0.76 2.90
CA ASN A 12 -17.89 -1.73 2.51
C ASN A 12 -18.19 -1.65 1.01
N PRO A 13 -17.75 -2.63 0.18
CA PRO A 13 -16.90 -3.76 0.57
C PRO A 13 -15.48 -3.30 0.90
N THR A 14 -14.81 -4.03 1.79
CA THR A 14 -13.41 -3.78 2.15
C THR A 14 -12.52 -3.92 0.93
N ARG A 15 -11.52 -3.06 0.80
CA ARG A 15 -10.49 -3.17 -0.24
C ARG A 15 -9.17 -3.60 0.38
N ILE A 16 -8.51 -4.54 -0.27
CA ILE A 16 -7.23 -5.09 0.16
C ILE A 16 -6.22 -4.85 -0.96
N PHE A 17 -5.04 -4.37 -0.60
CA PHE A 17 -3.90 -4.21 -1.48
C PHE A 17 -2.75 -5.00 -0.88
N GLU A 18 -2.15 -5.91 -1.65
CA GLU A 18 -1.09 -6.81 -1.17
C GLU A 18 0.03 -6.87 -2.20
N VAL A 19 1.28 -6.73 -1.73
CA VAL A 19 2.46 -6.78 -2.58
C VAL A 19 2.55 -8.15 -3.27
N GLY A 20 2.85 -8.15 -4.58
CA GLY A 20 2.88 -9.33 -5.44
C GLY A 20 1.52 -9.74 -6.02
N THR A 21 0.47 -8.95 -5.79
CA THR A 21 -0.84 -9.17 -6.43
C THR A 21 -1.05 -8.24 -7.62
N GLU A 22 -1.94 -8.62 -8.54
CA GLU A 22 -2.26 -7.79 -9.72
C GLU A 22 -3.53 -6.95 -9.49
N MET A 23 -3.46 -5.67 -9.87
CA MET A 23 -4.60 -4.76 -9.90
C MET A 23 -4.56 -3.91 -11.18
N ASN A 24 -5.70 -3.84 -11.88
CA ASN A 24 -5.81 -3.07 -13.13
C ASN A 24 -4.76 -3.44 -14.19
N GLY A 25 -4.39 -4.72 -14.29
CA GLY A 25 -3.36 -5.19 -15.23
C GLY A 25 -1.93 -4.81 -14.85
N ARG A 26 -1.69 -4.39 -13.59
CA ARG A 26 -0.39 -3.99 -13.07
C ARG A 26 -0.09 -4.75 -11.78
N GLU A 27 1.13 -5.20 -11.62
CA GLU A 27 1.59 -5.84 -10.39
C GLU A 27 1.82 -4.77 -9.30
N ILE A 28 1.36 -5.04 -8.08
CA ILE A 28 1.66 -4.21 -6.92
C ILE A 28 3.05 -4.59 -6.42
N ILE A 29 4.03 -3.71 -6.65
CA ILE A 29 5.41 -3.95 -6.24
C ILE A 29 5.68 -3.38 -4.85
N GLU A 30 5.04 -2.27 -4.50
CA GLU A 30 5.28 -1.61 -3.22
C GLU A 30 4.04 -0.84 -2.75
N ILE A 31 3.91 -0.74 -1.42
CA ILE A 31 2.94 0.13 -0.75
C ILE A 31 3.73 1.11 0.12
N LYS A 32 3.63 2.40 -0.19
CA LYS A 32 4.35 3.49 0.50
C LYS A 32 3.39 4.27 1.39
N GLN A 33 3.78 4.56 2.63
CA GLN A 33 3.12 5.60 3.43
C GLN A 33 3.78 6.95 3.10
N VAL A 34 3.02 7.88 2.54
CA VAL A 34 3.54 9.16 2.01
C VAL A 34 2.86 10.39 2.61
N GLY A 35 1.83 10.17 3.43
CA GLY A 35 1.14 11.24 4.16
C GLY A 35 1.99 11.90 5.25
N ASP A 36 1.52 13.04 5.74
CA ASP A 36 2.13 13.80 6.83
C ASP A 36 1.35 13.64 8.16
N GLU A 37 1.63 14.49 9.14
CA GLU A 37 0.95 14.47 10.45
C GLU A 37 -0.56 14.81 10.38
N ASN A 38 -1.02 15.45 9.29
CA ASN A 38 -2.38 15.92 9.11
C ASN A 38 -3.17 15.07 8.11
N ILE A 39 -2.49 14.40 7.18
CA ILE A 39 -3.10 13.62 6.10
C ILE A 39 -2.53 12.22 6.11
N SER A 40 -3.40 11.23 6.26
CA SER A 40 -3.02 9.83 6.02
C SER A 40 -3.08 9.54 4.52
N GLU A 41 -1.95 9.19 3.91
CA GLU A 41 -1.90 8.83 2.49
C GLU A 41 -0.99 7.62 2.27
N PHE A 42 -1.48 6.69 1.45
CA PHE A 42 -0.73 5.53 0.98
C PHE A 42 -0.76 5.42 -0.54
N TRP A 43 0.40 5.20 -1.14
CA TRP A 43 0.52 4.91 -2.57
C TRP A 43 0.76 3.42 -2.79
N VAL A 44 -0.05 2.82 -3.64
CA VAL A 44 0.15 1.49 -4.20
C VAL A 44 0.79 1.66 -5.57
N VAL A 45 2.01 1.17 -5.76
CA VAL A 45 2.82 1.47 -6.97
C VAL A 45 3.26 0.21 -7.72
N ASP A 46 3.50 0.38 -9.02
CA ASP A 46 4.01 -0.65 -9.92
C ASP A 46 5.55 -0.64 -10.04
N GLU A 47 6.12 -1.50 -10.89
CA GLU A 47 7.56 -1.66 -11.08
C GLU A 47 8.26 -0.42 -11.66
N ASN A 48 7.49 0.53 -12.21
CA ASN A 48 8.00 1.78 -12.77
C ASN A 48 7.74 2.98 -11.84
N GLU A 49 7.48 2.71 -10.55
CA GLU A 49 7.08 3.69 -9.53
C GLU A 49 5.81 4.48 -9.87
N LYS A 50 4.98 3.98 -10.79
CA LYS A 50 3.73 4.66 -11.12
C LYS A 50 2.65 4.26 -10.12
N ILE A 51 1.90 5.27 -9.68
CA ILE A 51 0.77 5.08 -8.79
C ILE A 51 -0.32 4.26 -9.52
N ILE A 52 -0.68 3.12 -8.93
CA ILE A 52 -1.83 2.31 -9.31
C ILE A 52 -3.07 2.88 -8.62
N VAL A 53 -2.97 3.13 -7.31
CA VAL A 53 -4.02 3.70 -6.46
C VAL A 53 -3.38 4.59 -5.38
N SER A 54 -3.99 5.74 -5.08
CA SER A 54 -3.76 6.49 -3.85
C SER A 54 -4.92 6.27 -2.88
N ILE A 55 -4.61 6.03 -1.61
CA ILE A 55 -5.57 5.89 -0.52
C ILE A 55 -5.35 7.08 0.41
N GLU A 56 -6.27 8.03 0.36
CA GLU A 56 -6.18 9.29 1.11
C GLU A 56 -7.27 9.35 2.20
N ASN A 57 -6.88 9.72 3.41
CA ASN A 57 -7.75 9.99 4.55
C ASN A 57 -8.75 8.85 4.89
N CYS A 58 -8.33 7.60 4.66
CA CYS A 58 -9.13 6.43 4.95
C CYS A 58 -8.64 5.69 6.21
N PRO A 59 -9.56 5.09 7.00
CA PRO A 59 -9.17 4.15 8.03
C PRO A 59 -8.56 2.90 7.39
N VAL A 60 -7.36 2.52 7.82
CA VAL A 60 -6.61 1.38 7.29
C VAL A 60 -6.09 0.48 8.41
N ILE A 61 -5.93 -0.81 8.08
CA ILE A 61 -5.11 -1.75 8.82
C ILE A 61 -3.86 -1.99 7.97
N VAL A 62 -2.68 -1.79 8.56
CA VAL A 62 -1.38 -1.95 7.89
C VAL A 62 -0.68 -3.18 8.44
N GLU A 63 -0.34 -4.13 7.57
CA GLU A 63 0.43 -5.32 7.91
C GLU A 63 1.87 -5.14 7.40
N TRP A 64 2.82 -5.12 8.34
CA TRP A 64 4.23 -4.91 8.08
C TRP A 64 4.99 -6.22 8.06
N GLN A 65 6.02 -6.31 7.22
CA GLN A 65 6.98 -7.40 7.20
C GLN A 65 8.39 -6.86 7.43
N GLU A 66 9.14 -7.51 8.31
CA GLU A 66 10.56 -7.25 8.49
C GLU A 66 11.35 -8.00 7.42
N VAL A 67 12.21 -7.26 6.71
CA VAL A 67 13.12 -7.80 5.70
C VAL A 67 14.54 -7.59 6.18
N ALA A 68 15.35 -8.65 6.10
CA ALA A 68 16.77 -8.60 6.41
C ALA A 68 17.47 -7.63 5.44
N GLU A 69 18.34 -6.78 5.98
CA GLU A 69 19.31 -6.02 5.20
C GLU A 69 20.61 -6.82 5.20
N ASP A 70 21.05 -7.25 4.02
CA ASP A 70 22.39 -7.85 3.81
C ASP A 70 23.44 -6.78 3.52
#